data_AF-A0A3D6EQC7-F1
#
_entry.id   AF-A0A3D6EQC7-F1
#
_cell.length_a   1.000
_cell.length_b   1.000
_cell.length_c   1.000
_cell.angle_alpha   90.00
_cell.angle_beta   90.00
_cell.angle_gamma   90.00
#
_symmetry.space_group_name_H-M   'P 1'
#
loop_
_entity.id
_entity.type
_entity.pdbx_description
1 polymer ?
#
loop_
_entity_poly.entity_id
_entity_poly.type
_entity_poly.pdbx_seq_one_letter_code
_entity_poly.pdbx_strand_id
1 'polypeptide(L)'
;TKDNIVAITIIEDVIFDKRRSRLYYDIQSIGLLAQRSGETTINPIAFINYKDFYNAVEKTAHSKDYKERDKVLWRNRYNPAENRTFTDAFKLRLFRGVIDKVENPDDRSIQQIYERNGRSYGESVFARWEEEMKLMEKEHNLWEY
;
A
#
# COMPACT_ATOMS: atom_id res chain seq x y z
N THR A 1 -21.22 5.74 16.96
CA THR A 1 -21.01 4.98 15.72
C THR A 1 -19.52 4.82 15.51
N LYS A 2 -18.98 3.61 15.70
CA LYS A 2 -17.57 3.35 15.39
C LYS A 2 -17.48 3.11 13.89
N ASP A 3 -16.85 4.03 13.16
CA ASP A 3 -16.45 3.74 11.79
C ASP A 3 -15.33 2.71 11.84
N ASN A 4 -15.53 1.61 11.14
CA ASN A 4 -14.54 0.53 11.09
C ASN A 4 -13.54 0.86 9.99
N ILE A 5 -12.27 0.96 10.34
CA ILE A 5 -11.18 1.02 9.36
C ILE A 5 -11.09 -0.37 8.73
N VAL A 6 -11.30 -0.45 7.42
CA VAL A 6 -11.38 -1.73 6.69
C VAL A 6 -10.12 -2.00 5.90
N ALA A 7 -9.51 -0.95 5.35
CA ALA A 7 -8.35 -1.09 4.48
C ALA A 7 -7.41 0.12 4.61
N ILE A 8 -6.20 -0.06 4.06
CA ILE A 8 -5.18 0.98 3.99
C ILE A 8 -4.78 1.09 2.53
N THR A 9 -4.72 2.31 2.02
CA THR A 9 -4.15 2.64 0.71
C THR A 9 -2.73 3.15 0.92
N ILE A 10 -1.79 2.64 0.13
CA ILE A 10 -0.40 3.12 0.13
C ILE A 10 -0.20 3.82 -1.20
N ILE A 11 0.30 5.05 -1.15
CA ILE A 11 0.67 5.82 -2.34
C ILE A 11 2.20 5.80 -2.40
N GLU A 12 2.72 5.22 -3.47
CA GLU A 12 4.15 5.04 -3.70
C GLU A 12 4.56 5.51 -5.09
N ASP A 13 5.76 6.05 -5.17
CA ASP A 13 6.43 6.38 -6.43
C ASP A 13 7.35 5.23 -6.83
N VAL A 14 7.26 4.83 -8.09
CA VAL A 14 8.10 3.79 -8.67
C VAL A 14 9.19 4.44 -9.52
N ILE A 15 10.39 4.55 -8.95
CA ILE A 15 11.51 5.27 -9.55
C ILE A 15 12.50 4.28 -10.15
N PHE A 16 12.92 4.52 -11.39
CA PHE A 16 13.95 3.73 -12.05
C PHE A 16 15.33 4.37 -11.90
N ASP A 17 16.25 3.66 -11.23
CA ASP A 17 17.66 4.05 -11.17
C ASP A 17 18.44 3.45 -12.34
N LYS A 18 18.74 4.30 -13.33
CA LYS A 18 19.52 3.94 -14.53
C LYS A 18 20.92 3.43 -14.22
N ARG A 19 21.55 3.82 -13.11
CA ARG A 19 22.94 3.43 -12.81
C ARG A 19 23.05 2.03 -12.23
N ARG A 20 21.98 1.57 -11.58
CA ARG A 20 21.93 0.27 -10.90
C ARG A 20 20.96 -0.71 -11.56
N SER A 21 20.30 -0.30 -12.64
CA SER A 21 19.27 -1.06 -13.37
C SER A 21 18.22 -1.68 -12.43
N ARG A 22 17.75 -0.92 -11.45
CA ARG A 22 16.80 -1.40 -10.43
C ARG A 22 15.64 -0.43 -10.24
N LEU A 23 14.48 -0.99 -9.92
CA LEU A 23 13.31 -0.24 -9.50
C LEU A 23 13.35 -0.01 -7.98
N TYR A 24 13.11 1.23 -7.59
CA TYR A 24 12.97 1.66 -6.21
C TYR A 24 11.53 2.09 -5.96
N TYR A 25 10.98 1.63 -4.85
CA TYR A 25 9.66 2.02 -4.37
C TYR A 25 9.85 3.02 -3.24
N ASP A 26 9.35 4.24 -3.41
CA ASP A 26 9.35 5.27 -2.38
C ASP A 26 7.92 5.54 -1.92
N ILE A 27 7.64 5.29 -0.64
CA ILE A 27 6.29 5.46 -0.08
C ILE A 27 6.10 6.93 0.29
N GLN A 28 5.16 7.61 -0.34
CA GLN A 28 4.86 9.01 -0.07
C GLN A 28 3.81 9.19 1.03
N SER A 29 2.73 8.41 0.99
CA SER A 29 1.63 8.57 1.95
C SER A 29 0.84 7.29 2.20
N ILE A 30 0.17 7.28 3.35
CA ILE A 30 -0.73 6.21 3.79
C ILE A 30 -2.12 6.80 3.97
N GLY A 31 -3.09 6.24 3.24
CA GLY A 31 -4.52 6.55 3.33
C GLY A 31 -5.26 5.53 4.17
N LEU A 32 -6.09 6.00 5.09
CA LEU A 32 -7.00 5.14 5.87
C LEU A 32 -8.37 5.11 5.20
N LEU A 33 -8.80 3.90 4.87
CA LEU A 33 -10.11 3.64 4.29
C LEU A 33 -11.05 3.11 5.35
N ALA A 34 -12.21 3.74 5.52
CA ALA A 34 -13.25 3.22 6.38
C ALA A 34 -14.56 3.00 5.65
N GLN A 35 -15.32 2.12 6.27
CA GLN A 35 -16.67 1.79 5.87
C GLN A 35 -17.61 2.18 6.99
N ARG A 36 -18.65 2.92 6.65
CA ARG A 36 -19.74 3.19 7.58
C ARG A 36 -20.56 1.92 7.76
N SER A 37 -20.97 1.64 9.00
CA SER A 37 -21.81 0.47 9.29
C SER A 37 -23.11 0.51 8.47
N GLY A 38 -23.31 -0.48 7.59
CA GLY A 38 -24.47 -0.61 6.71
C GLY A 38 -24.29 -0.15 5.26
N GLU A 39 -23.12 0.40 4.90
CA GLU A 39 -22.83 0.88 3.55
C GLU A 39 -21.75 0.03 2.88
N THR A 40 -21.86 -0.29 1.60
CA THR A 40 -20.85 -1.06 0.84
C THR A 40 -19.69 -0.19 0.33
N THR A 41 -19.86 1.13 0.37
CA THR A 41 -18.88 2.09 -0.10
C THR A 41 -17.75 2.25 0.91
N ILE A 42 -16.53 2.12 0.41
CA ILE A 42 -15.30 2.35 1.18
C ILE A 42 -14.79 3.74 0.80
N ASN A 43 -14.74 4.66 1.77
CA ASN A 43 -14.29 6.02 1.55
C ASN A 43 -12.98 6.31 2.28
N PRO A 44 -12.06 7.09 1.68
CA PRO A 44 -10.88 7.56 2.39
C PRO A 44 -11.28 8.56 3.48
N ILE A 45 -10.84 8.32 4.72
CA ILE A 45 -11.05 9.26 5.84
C ILE A 45 -9.91 10.28 5.87
N ALA A 46 -8.68 9.79 5.80
CA ALA A 46 -7.49 10.59 6.06
C ALA A 46 -6.30 10.05 5.29
N PHE A 47 -5.48 10.98 4.79
CA PHE A 47 -4.16 10.69 4.25
C PHE A 47 -3.11 11.27 5.19
N ILE A 48 -2.09 10.46 5.50
CA ILE A 48 -1.00 10.81 6.39
C ILE A 48 0.29 10.70 5.58
N ASN A 49 1.17 11.69 5.70
CA ASN A 49 2.48 11.65 5.08
C ASN A 49 3.30 10.49 5.69
N TYR A 50 3.97 9.70 4.84
CA TYR A 50 4.76 8.57 5.30
C TYR A 50 5.89 8.98 6.25
N LYS A 51 6.48 10.16 6.06
CA LYS A 51 7.54 10.69 6.94
C LYS A 51 7.05 10.92 8.36
N ASP A 52 5.86 11.47 8.52
CA ASP A 52 5.26 11.72 9.84
C ASP A 52 4.88 10.40 10.51
N PHE A 53 4.34 9.46 9.74
CA PHE A 53 4.08 8.10 10.20
C PHE A 53 5.37 7.41 10.67
N TYR A 54 6.43 7.46 9.87
CA TYR A 54 7.73 6.88 10.21
C TYR A 54 8.27 7.45 11.53
N ASN A 55 8.28 8.78 11.67
CA ASN A 55 8.73 9.43 12.89
C ASN A 55 7.89 9.06 14.12
N ALA A 56 6.58 8.95 13.95
CA ALA A 56 5.68 8.54 15.04
C ALA A 56 5.94 7.09 15.47
N VAL A 57 6.09 6.17 14.51
CA VAL A 57 6.39 4.77 14.79
C VAL A 57 7.75 4.60 15.44
N GLU A 58 8.79 5.25 14.93
CA GLU A 58 10.14 5.22 15.52
C GLU A 58 10.12 5.76 16.96
N LYS A 59 9.41 6.87 17.21
CA LYS A 59 9.28 7.44 18.55
C LYS A 59 8.57 6.48 19.51
N THR A 60 7.50 5.83 19.06
CA THR A 60 6.77 4.84 19.87
C THR A 60 7.57 3.56 20.08
N ALA A 61 8.35 3.12 19.08
CA ALA A 61 9.22 1.95 19.18
C ALA A 61 10.34 2.13 20.22
N HIS A 62 10.83 3.36 20.42
CA HIS A 62 11.82 3.70 21.44
C HIS A 62 11.19 4.11 22.79
N SER A 63 9.86 4.08 22.93
CA SER A 63 9.20 4.37 24.21
C SER A 63 9.63 3.38 25.29
N LYS A 64 9.75 3.84 26.54
CA LYS A 64 10.11 2.98 27.68
C LYS A 64 9.00 1.97 27.99
N ASP A 65 7.76 2.33 27.70
CA ASP A 65 6.58 1.54 28.00
C ASP A 65 6.38 0.40 27.00
N TYR A 66 6.46 -0.84 27.49
CA TYR A 66 6.28 -2.04 26.66
C TYR A 66 4.91 -2.07 25.96
N LYS A 67 3.84 -1.62 26.64
CA LYS A 67 2.48 -1.58 26.08
C LYS A 67 2.36 -0.64 24.89
N GLU A 68 3.19 0.40 24.81
CA GLU A 68 3.20 1.32 23.68
C GLU A 68 3.99 0.75 22.52
N ARG A 69 5.15 0.16 22.79
CA ARG A 69 5.96 -0.54 21.78
C ARG A 69 5.17 -1.66 21.10
N ASP A 70 4.36 -2.40 21.86
CA ASP A 70 3.59 -3.51 21.31
C ASP A 70 2.60 -3.09 20.21
N LYS A 71 2.11 -1.84 20.26
CA LYS A 71 1.17 -1.30 19.26
C LYS A 71 1.80 -1.10 17.89
N VAL A 72 3.12 -0.96 17.82
CA VAL A 72 3.86 -0.69 16.57
C VAL A 72 4.60 -1.91 16.02
N LEU A 73 4.40 -3.06 16.64
CA LEU A 73 4.98 -4.32 16.18
C LEU A 73 4.11 -4.93 15.07
N TRP A 74 4.73 -5.16 13.93
CA TRP A 74 4.24 -6.04 12.90
C TRP A 74 4.56 -7.49 13.27
N ARG A 75 3.51 -8.32 13.35
CA ARG A 75 3.62 -9.73 13.72
C ARG A 75 3.25 -10.60 12.53
N ASN A 76 4.12 -11.54 12.18
CA ASN A 76 3.79 -12.57 11.21
C ASN A 76 2.85 -13.61 11.86
N ARG A 77 1.70 -13.86 11.23
CA ARG A 77 0.73 -14.87 11.71
C ARG A 77 1.30 -16.30 11.72
N TYR A 78 2.25 -16.59 10.83
CA TYR A 78 2.84 -17.93 10.69
C TYR A 78 4.09 -18.14 11.54
N ASN A 79 4.79 -17.06 11.93
CA ASN A 79 5.98 -17.13 12.77
C ASN A 79 5.94 -16.05 13.87
N PRO A 80 5.44 -16.38 15.07
CA PRO A 80 5.29 -15.40 16.16
C PRO A 80 6.62 -15.09 16.87
N ALA A 81 7.70 -15.83 16.59
CA ALA A 81 9.00 -15.62 17.22
C ALA A 81 9.72 -14.38 16.68
N GLU A 82 9.39 -13.95 15.47
CA GLU A 82 10.01 -12.83 14.79
C GLU A 82 9.05 -11.64 14.74
N ASN A 83 9.27 -10.67 15.64
CA ASN A 83 8.54 -9.41 15.64
C ASN A 83 9.41 -8.34 14.99
N ARG A 84 8.81 -7.57 14.08
CA ARG A 84 9.46 -6.43 13.42
C ARG A 84 8.62 -5.18 13.65
N THR A 85 9.20 -3.99 13.49
CA THR A 85 8.42 -2.75 13.54
C THR A 85 7.65 -2.57 12.23
N PHE A 86 6.52 -1.86 12.24
CA PHE A 86 5.79 -1.54 11.00
C PHE A 86 6.67 -0.85 9.95
N THR A 87 7.57 0.05 10.37
CA THR A 87 8.52 0.73 9.48
C THR A 87 9.42 -0.26 8.73
N ASP A 88 9.95 -1.26 9.44
CA ASP A 88 10.74 -2.34 8.84
C ASP A 88 9.90 -3.24 7.93
N ALA A 89 8.66 -3.55 8.32
CA ALA A 89 7.76 -4.36 7.51
C ALA A 89 7.39 -3.67 6.19
N PHE A 90 7.18 -2.34 6.20
CA PHE A 90 6.98 -1.56 4.97
C PHE A 90 8.24 -1.52 4.11
N LYS A 91 9.42 -1.30 4.72
CA LYS A 91 10.70 -1.28 4.00
C LYS A 91 11.02 -2.61 3.31
N LEU A 92 10.68 -3.73 3.97
CA LEU A 92 10.84 -5.08 3.41
C LEU A 92 9.64 -5.52 2.56
N ARG A 93 8.62 -4.66 2.43
CA ARG A 93 7.40 -4.92 1.66
C ARG A 93 6.70 -6.23 2.06
N LEU A 94 6.64 -6.52 3.35
CA LEU A 94 6.01 -7.73 3.91
C LEU A 94 4.47 -7.72 3.84
N PHE A 95 3.88 -6.72 3.19
CA PHE A 95 2.45 -6.60 2.98
C PHE A 95 2.05 -7.18 1.62
N ARG A 96 0.79 -7.59 1.52
CA ARG A 96 0.17 -7.95 0.23
C ARG A 96 -0.94 -6.94 -0.06
N GLY A 97 -0.87 -6.31 -1.22
CA GLY A 97 -1.86 -5.37 -1.72
C GLY A 97 -2.25 -5.70 -3.16
N VAL A 98 -3.26 -5.00 -3.67
CA VAL A 98 -3.65 -5.01 -5.08
C VAL A 98 -3.50 -3.58 -5.59
N ILE A 99 -3.03 -3.40 -6.82
CA ILE A 99 -2.94 -2.09 -7.46
C ILE A 99 -4.36 -1.57 -7.68
N ASP A 100 -4.73 -0.49 -6.98
CA ASP A 100 -6.04 0.12 -7.15
C ASP A 100 -6.05 1.16 -8.28
N LYS A 101 -4.94 1.87 -8.42
CA LYS A 101 -4.78 3.02 -9.30
C LYS A 101 -3.33 3.15 -9.76
N VAL A 102 -3.17 3.60 -11.00
CA VAL A 102 -1.89 4.03 -11.59
C VAL A 102 -2.01 5.50 -11.99
N GLU A 103 -0.88 6.16 -12.24
CA GLU A 103 -0.86 7.55 -12.68
C GLU A 103 -1.68 7.73 -13.98
N ASN A 104 -2.66 8.63 -13.93
CA ASN A 104 -3.53 8.92 -15.06
C ASN A 104 -4.01 10.38 -15.05
N PRO A 105 -4.27 11.00 -16.22
CA PRO A 105 -4.70 12.40 -16.31
C PRO A 105 -6.04 12.68 -15.62
N ASP A 106 -6.91 11.67 -15.57
CA ASP A 106 -8.27 11.77 -15.06
C ASP A 106 -8.38 11.48 -13.55
N ASP A 107 -7.27 11.13 -12.87
CA ASP A 107 -7.20 10.80 -11.44
C ASP A 107 -8.12 9.63 -11.00
N ARG A 108 -8.49 8.73 -11.91
CA ARG A 108 -9.45 7.63 -11.66
C ARG A 108 -8.78 6.33 -11.23
N SER A 109 -9.46 5.53 -10.42
CA SER A 109 -9.03 4.14 -10.18
C SER A 109 -9.21 3.26 -11.42
N ILE A 110 -8.50 2.13 -11.49
CA ILE A 110 -8.62 1.19 -12.61
C ILE A 110 -10.07 0.72 -12.78
N GLN A 111 -10.76 0.49 -11.67
CA GLN A 111 -12.18 0.13 -11.68
C GLN A 111 -13.05 1.22 -12.30
N GLN A 112 -12.89 2.49 -11.89
CA GLN A 112 -13.67 3.60 -12.43
C GLN A 112 -13.42 3.84 -13.92
N ILE A 113 -12.21 3.58 -14.42
CA ILE A 113 -11.89 3.66 -15.86
C ILE A 113 -12.72 2.63 -16.63
N TYR A 114 -12.76 1.39 -16.15
CA TYR A 114 -13.48 0.30 -16.81
C TYR A 114 -15.00 0.50 -16.73
N GLU A 115 -15.54 0.89 -15.56
CA GLU A 115 -16.96 1.19 -15.40
C GLU A 115 -17.44 2.29 -16.36
N ARG A 116 -16.64 3.37 -16.53
CA ARG A 116 -16.96 4.45 -17.49
C ARG A 116 -16.99 3.96 -18.94
N ASN A 117 -16.16 2.98 -19.27
CA ASN A 117 -16.09 2.39 -20.60
C ASN A 117 -17.17 1.31 -20.84
N GLY A 118 -18.12 1.14 -19.91
CA GLY A 118 -19.19 0.14 -20.00
C GLY A 118 -18.71 -1.30 -19.82
N ARG A 119 -17.53 -1.48 -19.21
CA ARG A 119 -16.90 -2.79 -18.98
C ARG A 119 -17.29 -3.37 -17.62
N SER A 120 -17.20 -4.69 -17.49
CA SER A 120 -17.61 -5.40 -16.26
C SER A 120 -16.59 -5.23 -15.14
N TYR A 121 -17.04 -5.31 -13.88
CA TYR A 121 -16.17 -5.35 -12.71
C TYR A 121 -15.12 -6.47 -12.83
N GLY A 122 -15.48 -7.64 -13.37
CA GLY A 122 -14.54 -8.75 -13.56
C GLY A 122 -13.35 -8.36 -14.44
N GLU A 123 -13.58 -7.59 -15.49
CA GLU A 123 -12.51 -7.09 -16.38
C GLU A 123 -11.61 -6.09 -15.65
N SER A 124 -12.15 -5.29 -14.74
CA SER A 124 -11.33 -4.39 -13.91
C SER A 124 -10.40 -5.16 -12.96
N VAL A 125 -10.85 -6.30 -12.44
CA VAL A 125 -10.01 -7.17 -11.60
C VAL A 125 -8.87 -7.76 -12.41
N PHE A 126 -9.14 -8.27 -13.62
CA PHE A 126 -8.10 -8.74 -14.54
C PHE A 126 -7.13 -7.62 -14.94
N ALA A 127 -7.63 -6.40 -15.17
CA ALA A 127 -6.79 -5.26 -15.51
C ALA A 127 -5.80 -4.92 -14.39
N ARG A 128 -6.24 -4.97 -13.12
CA ARG A 128 -5.33 -4.77 -11.97
C ARG A 128 -4.21 -5.83 -11.94
N TRP A 129 -4.52 -7.07 -12.30
CA TRP A 129 -3.51 -8.14 -12.40
C TRP A 129 -2.58 -7.93 -13.58
N GLU A 130 -3.10 -7.48 -14.72
CA GLU A 130 -2.31 -7.15 -15.90
C GLU A 130 -1.30 -6.03 -15.59
N GLU A 131 -1.71 -4.99 -14.86
CA GLU A 131 -0.80 -3.93 -14.41
C GLU A 131 0.29 -4.45 -13.47
N GLU A 132 -0.04 -5.40 -12.57
CA GLU A 132 0.96 -6.07 -11.73
C GLU A 132 1.96 -6.86 -12.59
N MET A 133 1.49 -7.60 -13.60
CA MET A 133 2.36 -8.33 -14.52
C MET A 133 3.23 -7.40 -15.36
N LYS A 134 2.72 -6.25 -15.80
CA LYS A 134 3.52 -5.23 -16.51
C LYS A 134 4.65 -4.70 -15.64
N LEU A 135 4.42 -4.50 -14.34
CA LEU A 135 5.48 -4.12 -13.41
C LEU A 135 6.52 -5.22 -13.25
N MET A 136 6.09 -6.49 -13.16
CA MET A 136 7.00 -7.64 -13.11
C MET A 136 7.82 -7.79 -14.40
N GLU A 137 7.21 -7.60 -15.56
CA GLU A 137 7.89 -7.63 -16.86
C GLU A 137 8.89 -6.47 -16.97
N LYS A 138 8.50 -5.28 -16.53
CA LYS A 138 9.42 -4.13 -16.44
C LYS A 138 10.59 -4.43 -15.51
N GLU A 139 10.36 -5.04 -14.35
CA GLU A 139 11.43 -5.52 -13.48
C GLU A 139 12.31 -6.52 -14.22
N HIS A 140 11.75 -7.56 -14.83
CA HIS A 140 12.51 -8.58 -15.54
C HIS A 140 13.40 -8.00 -16.66
N ASN A 141 12.84 -7.14 -17.51
CA ASN A 141 13.57 -6.50 -18.60
C ASN A 141 14.77 -5.68 -18.11
N LEU A 142 14.72 -5.14 -16.89
CA LEU A 142 15.85 -4.41 -16.30
C LEU A 142 16.99 -5.30 -15.85
N TRP A 143 16.75 -6.60 -15.64
CA TRP A 143 17.76 -7.58 -15.26
C TRP A 143 18.45 -8.21 -16.47
N GLU A 144 17.87 -8.09 -17.66
CA GLU A 144 18.46 -8.61 -18.91
C GLU A 144 19.55 -7.69 -19.51
N TYR A 145 19.63 -6.43 -19.06
CA TYR A 145 20.64 -5.45 -19.49
C TYR A 145 21.89 -5.44 -18.60
#